data_AF-A0A6P1YE88-F1
#
_entry.id   AF-A0A6P1YE88-F1
#
_cell.length_a   1.000
_cell.length_b   1.000
_cell.length_c   1.000
_cell.angle_alpha   90.00
_cell.angle_beta   90.00
_cell.angle_gamma   90.00
#
_symmetry.space_group_name_H-M   'P 1'
#
loop_
_entity.id
_entity.type
_entity.pdbx_description
1 polymer ?
#
loop_
_entity_poly.entity_id
_entity_poly.type
_entity_poly.pdbx_seq_one_letter_code
_entity_poly.pdbx_strand_id
1 'polypeptide(L)'
;MEKKDFLFPYFLERRNNVPKKELKKLIDEELINCVLLVMEYKKELEKISSEACDALEKIFKDTKNPRLLNCKRKIYNFKTIKQKEIAELDELSIRYVSVYCKIYEEFQRAKMKLNQKIIEAMENNRLKLQDFFKMDEIIKLAFPLINSDFDKKFNKYVSVECSKHKSKVRKLDHQLVRILSRAAVKTSPFSTFTSVALGRFKEDEESYINDENIEILKNVELNNCIIRAIFDSLILKESFLKQLEFKISMYKEYEDVYYFLVQKDTGKSKIYNSIDTNIRIKKNRVIGGILNRFKDSIFTYSDIKEYLEDFISKENVDNFIINILIKNKVIIPTMTLSEFGEDIFEEFEQKVSRLNDDDEKTIETVVKKLRRVNVLLDQFKTAKYKERFSIYNEIKQQIIDLSEILNISMNLDILIYEETYYKDYVPIIKIDREYREFIDSIREIQKFIKIFDQTYPILIPFSEQFKAKYGNKKVSCLDLDVYHLYSKIGFQYRGVWEDSLFDIKDMMRDDIKKVFELKKKFKEHILKLKDSKLPEVQITDIVNNIINEIPDSIEKISDITSSTIFIKKIKKIMLLIKFIMAIKYFFQDFRNYFQKFMKKKILKNIKSTFLTKTNVSKY
;
A
#
# COMPACT_ATOMS: atom_id res chain seq x y z
N MET A 1 -3.50 -36.11 -20.42
CA MET A 1 -3.03 -34.79 -20.90
C MET A 1 -2.33 -34.11 -19.74
N GLU A 2 -0.99 -34.07 -19.76
CA GLU A 2 -0.23 -33.30 -18.77
C GLU A 2 -0.67 -31.84 -18.82
N LYS A 3 -1.10 -31.29 -17.67
CA LYS A 3 -1.37 -29.86 -17.53
C LYS A 3 -0.05 -29.14 -17.81
N LYS A 4 0.14 -28.62 -19.03
CA LYS A 4 1.26 -27.71 -19.33
C LYS A 4 1.12 -26.49 -18.42
N ASP A 5 2.01 -26.39 -17.45
CA ASP A 5 2.14 -25.25 -16.55
C ASP A 5 2.31 -23.97 -17.36
N PHE A 6 1.34 -23.06 -17.27
CA PHE A 6 1.29 -21.87 -18.12
C PHE A 6 1.87 -20.65 -17.39
N LEU A 7 3.14 -20.34 -17.65
CA LEU A 7 3.66 -19.00 -17.39
C LEU A 7 2.88 -18.01 -18.26
N PHE A 8 2.32 -16.96 -17.65
CA PHE A 8 1.65 -15.93 -18.43
C PHE A 8 2.68 -15.24 -19.34
N PRO A 9 2.44 -15.10 -20.66
CA PRO A 9 3.47 -14.70 -21.63
C PRO A 9 3.94 -13.24 -21.50
N TYR A 10 3.35 -12.47 -20.58
CA TYR A 10 3.69 -11.08 -20.31
C TYR A 10 4.05 -10.89 -18.84
N PHE A 11 4.87 -9.87 -18.57
CA PHE A 11 5.16 -9.36 -17.24
C PHE A 11 5.02 -7.85 -17.22
N LEU A 12 4.89 -7.27 -16.02
CA LEU A 12 4.98 -5.82 -15.83
C LEU A 12 6.34 -5.49 -15.24
N GLU A 13 7.12 -4.69 -15.96
CA GLU A 13 8.34 -4.11 -15.41
C GLU A 13 7.99 -2.81 -14.68
N ARG A 14 8.47 -2.65 -13.44
CA ARG A 14 8.40 -1.38 -12.71
C ARG A 14 9.79 -0.81 -12.57
N ARG A 15 10.04 0.32 -13.20
CA ARG A 15 11.36 0.92 -13.28
C ARG A 15 11.38 2.31 -12.69
N ASN A 16 12.43 2.58 -11.94
CA ASN A 16 12.71 3.90 -11.39
C ASN A 16 13.21 4.83 -12.51
N ASN A 17 12.61 6.01 -12.64
CA ASN A 17 13.05 7.01 -13.63
C ASN A 17 14.31 7.76 -13.20
N VAL A 18 14.64 7.73 -11.90
CA VAL A 18 15.87 8.31 -11.38
C VAL A 18 16.94 7.23 -11.24
N PRO A 19 18.09 7.37 -11.90
CA PRO A 19 19.19 6.42 -11.77
C PRO A 19 19.75 6.34 -10.34
N LYS A 20 20.08 5.14 -9.87
CA LYS A 20 20.72 4.93 -8.56
C LYS A 20 22.03 5.72 -8.37
N LYS A 21 22.75 6.03 -9.46
CA LYS A 21 23.99 6.82 -9.42
C LYS A 21 23.76 8.22 -8.83
N GLU A 22 22.58 8.81 -9.01
CA GLU A 22 22.25 10.13 -8.47
C GLU A 22 22.19 10.10 -6.94
N LEU A 23 21.60 9.06 -6.35
CA LEU A 23 21.64 8.84 -4.91
C LEU A 23 23.06 8.55 -4.41
N LYS A 24 23.85 7.78 -5.17
CA LYS A 24 25.24 7.47 -4.80
C LYS A 24 26.14 8.70 -4.73
N LYS A 25 25.84 9.77 -5.47
CA LYS A 25 26.60 11.04 -5.39
C LYS A 25 26.57 11.65 -3.98
N LEU A 26 25.55 11.34 -3.17
CA LEU A 26 25.42 11.81 -1.78
C LEU A 26 26.20 10.96 -0.77
N ILE A 27 26.80 9.85 -1.21
CA ILE A 27 27.65 9.03 -0.35
C ILE A 27 29.02 9.71 -0.23
N ASP A 28 29.50 9.83 1.01
CA ASP A 28 30.85 10.31 1.32
C ASP A 28 31.65 9.15 1.92
N GLU A 29 32.50 8.54 1.10
CA GLU A 29 33.31 7.38 1.50
C GLU A 29 34.36 7.74 2.56
N GLU A 30 34.89 8.96 2.53
CA GLU A 30 35.86 9.42 3.53
C GLU A 30 35.19 9.58 4.91
N LEU A 31 33.97 10.10 4.95
CA LEU A 31 33.17 10.16 6.16
C LEU A 31 32.91 8.75 6.72
N ILE A 32 32.53 7.79 5.86
CA ILE A 32 32.32 6.39 6.28
C ILE A 32 33.61 5.82 6.89
N ASN A 33 34.76 6.04 6.24
CA ASN A 33 36.05 5.59 6.75
C ASN A 33 36.40 6.24 8.11
N CYS A 34 36.09 7.54 8.29
CA CYS A 34 36.27 8.21 9.58
C CYS A 34 35.37 7.61 10.68
N VAL A 35 34.12 7.25 10.35
CA VAL A 35 33.22 6.57 11.29
C VAL A 35 33.79 5.21 11.69
N LEU A 36 34.22 4.40 10.72
CA LEU A 36 34.81 3.08 10.96
C LEU A 36 36.07 3.18 11.83
N LEU A 37 36.95 4.16 11.54
CA LEU A 37 38.17 4.39 12.32
C LEU A 37 37.88 4.79 13.77
N VAL A 38 36.89 5.66 14.00
CA VAL A 38 36.46 6.03 15.36
C VAL A 38 35.88 4.81 16.09
N MET A 39 35.12 3.95 15.41
CA MET A 39 34.59 2.72 15.99
C MET A 39 35.71 1.73 16.34
N GLU A 40 36.74 1.61 15.49
CA GLU A 40 37.91 0.79 15.71
C GLU A 40 38.71 1.26 16.94
N TYR A 41 39.10 2.53 16.99
CA TYR A 41 39.82 3.09 18.14
C TYR A 41 39.00 3.05 19.42
N LYS A 42 37.66 3.20 19.35
CA LYS A 42 36.81 3.04 20.52
C LYS A 42 36.90 1.62 21.09
N LYS A 43 36.82 0.61 20.21
CA LYS A 43 36.92 -0.80 20.60
C LYS A 43 38.29 -1.13 21.18
N GLU A 44 39.36 -0.61 20.58
CA GLU A 44 40.72 -0.75 21.09
C GLU A 44 40.90 -0.06 22.45
N LEU A 45 40.38 1.16 22.60
CA LEU A 45 40.40 1.91 23.85
C LEU A 45 39.64 1.18 24.97
N GLU A 46 38.48 0.59 24.68
CA GLU A 46 37.72 -0.23 25.64
C GLU A 46 38.54 -1.43 26.12
N LYS A 47 39.21 -2.13 25.21
CA LYS A 47 40.10 -3.26 25.53
C LYS A 47 41.27 -2.81 26.42
N ILE A 48 42.01 -1.79 26.00
CA ILE A 48 43.19 -1.28 26.72
C ILE A 48 42.80 -0.69 28.07
N SER A 49 41.67 0.01 28.17
CA SER A 49 41.17 0.53 29.44
C SER A 49 40.86 -0.60 30.42
N SER A 50 40.26 -1.71 29.97
CA SER A 50 40.02 -2.88 30.82
C SER A 50 41.33 -3.50 31.31
N GLU A 51 42.25 -3.80 30.40
CA GLU A 51 43.56 -4.39 30.72
C GLU A 51 44.37 -3.51 31.67
N ALA A 52 44.38 -2.19 31.42
CA ALA A 52 45.07 -1.23 32.28
C ALA A 52 44.37 -1.10 33.64
N CYS A 53 43.04 -1.09 33.72
CA CYS A 53 42.34 -1.02 35.02
C CYS A 53 42.64 -2.26 35.88
N ASP A 54 42.64 -3.45 35.29
CA ASP A 54 42.94 -4.70 36.00
C ASP A 54 44.39 -4.74 36.48
N ALA A 55 45.34 -4.28 35.65
CA ALA A 55 46.74 -4.21 36.01
C ALA A 55 47.01 -3.17 37.12
N LEU A 56 46.45 -1.96 36.97
CA LEU A 56 46.63 -0.87 37.94
C LEU A 56 45.92 -1.16 39.27
N GLU A 57 44.82 -1.93 39.28
CA GLU A 57 44.18 -2.39 40.51
C GLU A 57 45.09 -3.30 41.34
N LYS A 58 45.80 -4.23 40.67
CA LYS A 58 46.78 -5.10 41.34
C LYS A 58 47.91 -4.27 41.95
N ILE A 59 48.48 -3.34 41.18
CA ILE A 59 49.56 -2.46 41.66
C ILE A 59 49.09 -1.55 42.81
N PHE A 60 47.84 -1.06 42.74
CA PHE A 60 47.27 -0.22 43.79
C PHE A 60 47.07 -0.95 45.13
N LYS A 61 46.79 -2.27 45.10
CA LYS A 61 46.64 -3.05 46.34
C LYS A 61 47.92 -3.01 47.20
N ASP A 62 49.08 -3.04 46.55
CA ASP A 62 50.38 -3.08 47.21
C ASP A 62 50.91 -1.68 47.54
N THR A 63 50.79 -0.73 46.61
CA THR A 63 51.37 0.62 46.75
C THR A 63 50.50 1.60 47.53
N LYS A 64 49.17 1.41 47.52
CA LYS A 64 48.16 2.36 48.04
C LYS A 64 48.32 3.80 47.53
N ASN A 65 48.97 4.00 46.38
CA ASN A 65 49.26 5.33 45.83
C ASN A 65 47.95 6.03 45.35
N PRO A 66 47.55 7.17 45.95
CA PRO A 66 46.33 7.89 45.56
C PRO A 66 46.33 8.41 44.11
N ARG A 67 47.51 8.71 43.55
CA ARG A 67 47.65 9.20 42.16
C ARG A 67 47.39 8.09 41.15
N LEU A 68 47.84 6.87 41.46
CA LEU A 68 47.55 5.67 40.69
C LEU A 68 46.04 5.40 40.63
N LEU A 69 45.35 5.50 41.78
CA LEU A 69 43.90 5.37 41.85
C LEU A 69 43.19 6.42 40.99
N ASN A 70 43.69 7.65 40.96
CA ASN A 70 43.13 8.72 40.14
C ASN A 70 43.34 8.46 38.64
N CYS A 71 44.52 8.00 38.23
CA CYS A 71 44.78 7.59 36.85
C CYS A 71 43.88 6.43 36.43
N LYS A 72 43.73 5.40 37.27
CA LYS A 72 42.79 4.28 37.03
C LYS A 72 41.36 4.75 36.86
N ARG A 73 40.87 5.65 37.72
CA ARG A 73 39.53 6.26 37.60
C ARG A 73 39.39 7.05 36.29
N LYS A 74 40.43 7.73 35.83
CA LYS A 74 40.41 8.44 34.54
C LYS A 74 40.40 7.50 33.35
N ILE A 75 41.16 6.40 33.38
CA ILE A 75 41.15 5.34 32.36
C ILE A 75 39.76 4.73 32.25
N TYR A 76 39.18 4.33 33.39
CA TYR A 76 37.83 3.77 33.46
C TYR A 76 36.77 4.70 32.87
N ASN A 77 36.93 6.02 33.06
CA ASN A 77 35.99 7.03 32.57
C ASN A 77 36.36 7.64 31.21
N PHE A 78 37.36 7.09 30.51
CA PHE A 78 37.86 7.61 29.23
C PHE A 78 38.20 9.12 29.29
N LYS A 79 39.01 9.52 30.27
CA LYS A 79 39.46 10.90 30.46
C LYS A 79 40.95 11.08 30.16
N THR A 80 41.32 12.30 29.78
CA THR A 80 42.71 12.72 29.61
C THR A 80 43.48 12.69 30.94
N ILE A 81 44.73 12.21 30.90
CA ILE A 81 45.67 12.21 32.03
C ILE A 81 46.81 13.16 31.70
N LYS A 82 47.12 14.11 32.59
CA LYS A 82 48.19 15.09 32.37
C LYS A 82 49.54 14.50 32.76
N GLN A 83 50.61 14.92 32.10
CA GLN A 83 51.97 14.39 32.34
C GLN A 83 52.45 14.53 33.80
N LYS A 84 52.04 15.61 34.47
CA LYS A 84 52.29 15.82 35.91
C LYS A 84 51.66 14.75 36.83
N GLU A 85 50.61 14.08 36.36
CA GLU A 85 49.94 13.00 37.10
C GLU A 85 50.65 11.66 36.91
N ILE A 86 51.52 11.55 35.88
CA ILE A 86 52.28 10.36 35.51
C ILE A 86 53.69 10.40 36.13
N ALA A 87 54.27 11.59 36.31
CA ALA A 87 55.68 11.78 36.70
C ALA A 87 56.12 11.15 38.04
N GLU A 88 55.18 10.80 38.91
CA GLU A 88 55.45 10.18 40.23
C GLU A 88 54.87 8.76 40.35
N LEU A 89 54.55 8.11 39.23
CA LEU A 89 54.16 6.71 39.19
C LEU A 89 55.38 5.81 39.06
N ASP A 90 55.27 4.56 39.51
CA ASP A 90 56.28 3.53 39.24
C ASP A 90 56.33 3.18 37.75
N GLU A 91 57.47 2.66 37.29
CA GLU A 91 57.73 2.36 35.87
C GLU A 91 56.65 1.47 35.23
N LEU A 92 56.14 0.48 35.98
CA LEU A 92 55.13 -0.45 35.48
C LEU A 92 53.77 0.25 35.32
N SER A 93 53.36 1.07 36.30
CA SER A 93 52.17 1.92 36.20
C SER A 93 52.27 2.93 35.06
N ILE A 94 53.45 3.55 34.86
CA ILE A 94 53.70 4.47 33.74
C ILE A 94 53.44 3.75 32.42
N ARG A 95 53.94 2.52 32.24
CA ARG A 95 53.74 1.76 31.00
C ARG A 95 52.27 1.59 30.63
N TYR A 96 51.42 1.15 31.57
CA TYR A 96 49.98 0.97 31.31
C TYR A 96 49.27 2.30 31.05
N VAL A 97 49.58 3.34 31.83
CA VAL A 97 48.99 4.68 31.66
C VAL A 97 49.42 5.28 30.32
N SER A 98 50.67 5.12 29.91
CA SER A 98 51.19 5.63 28.63
C SER A 98 50.57 4.93 27.42
N VAL A 99 50.35 3.60 27.47
CA VAL A 99 49.65 2.86 26.41
C VAL A 99 48.21 3.36 26.25
N TYR A 100 47.49 3.54 27.37
CA TYR A 100 46.17 4.14 27.36
C TYR A 100 46.19 5.57 26.78
N CYS A 101 47.09 6.44 27.25
CA CYS A 101 47.18 7.83 26.80
C CYS A 101 47.38 7.91 25.28
N LYS A 102 48.25 7.07 24.72
CA LYS A 102 48.51 7.01 23.27
C LYS A 102 47.24 6.68 22.48
N ILE A 103 46.53 5.62 22.84
CA ILE A 103 45.31 5.20 22.12
C ILE A 103 44.17 6.19 22.36
N TYR A 104 44.07 6.77 23.55
CA TYR A 104 43.10 7.83 23.83
C TYR A 104 43.35 9.07 22.96
N GLU A 105 44.60 9.48 22.75
CA GLU A 105 44.96 10.58 21.86
C GLU A 105 44.57 10.29 20.40
N GLU A 106 44.88 9.09 19.88
CA GLU A 106 44.47 8.68 18.54
C GLU A 106 42.94 8.65 18.38
N PHE A 107 42.22 8.16 19.39
CA PHE A 107 40.76 8.23 19.42
C PHE A 107 40.24 9.68 19.36
N GLN A 108 40.83 10.61 20.12
CA GLN A 108 40.43 12.03 20.07
C GLN A 108 40.74 12.66 18.72
N ARG A 109 41.90 12.36 18.11
CA ARG A 109 42.26 12.83 16.77
C ARG A 109 41.27 12.32 15.72
N ALA A 110 40.95 11.03 15.75
CA ALA A 110 39.96 10.44 14.85
C ALA A 110 38.57 11.07 15.03
N LYS A 111 38.15 11.32 16.27
CA LYS A 111 36.88 12.00 16.58
C LYS A 111 36.85 13.45 16.07
N MET A 112 37.95 14.19 16.22
CA MET A 112 38.08 15.55 15.70
C MET A 112 38.00 15.56 14.17
N LYS A 113 38.72 14.65 13.51
CA LYS A 113 38.66 14.46 12.05
C LYS A 113 37.25 14.12 11.58
N LEU A 114 36.55 13.20 12.28
CA LEU A 114 35.16 12.85 11.99
C LEU A 114 34.23 14.08 12.08
N ASN A 115 34.34 14.88 13.15
CA ASN A 115 33.51 16.08 13.31
C ASN A 115 33.73 17.08 12.18
N GLN A 116 34.98 17.30 11.78
CA GLN A 116 35.29 18.15 10.64
C GLN A 116 34.67 17.59 9.34
N LYS A 117 34.84 16.30 9.09
CA LYS A 117 34.29 15.63 7.90
C LYS A 117 32.77 15.61 7.85
N ILE A 118 32.09 15.53 8.99
CA ILE A 118 30.62 15.65 9.05
C ILE A 118 30.17 17.02 8.51
N ILE A 119 30.83 18.11 8.93
CA ILE A 119 30.48 19.46 8.49
C ILE A 119 30.70 19.59 6.98
N GLU A 120 31.87 19.20 6.48
CA GLU A 120 32.21 19.21 5.05
C GLU A 120 31.22 18.38 4.21
N ALA A 121 30.94 17.14 4.63
CA ALA A 121 30.02 16.25 3.93
C ALA A 121 28.58 16.79 3.92
N MET A 122 28.12 17.39 5.02
CA MET A 122 26.78 17.99 5.09
C MET A 122 26.60 19.14 4.09
N GLU A 123 27.61 20.00 3.94
CA GLU A 123 27.57 21.11 2.98
C GLU A 123 27.63 20.61 1.54
N ASN A 124 28.58 19.71 1.24
CA ASN A 124 28.73 19.11 -0.08
C ASN A 124 27.49 18.33 -0.51
N ASN A 125 26.90 17.54 0.38
CA ASN A 125 25.68 16.79 0.08
C ASN A 125 24.48 17.70 -0.14
N ARG A 126 24.40 18.82 0.58
CA ARG A 126 23.34 19.81 0.34
C ARG A 126 23.47 20.46 -1.03
N LEU A 127 24.69 20.83 -1.43
CA LEU A 127 24.97 21.38 -2.76
C LEU A 127 24.54 20.39 -3.85
N LYS A 128 25.01 19.15 -3.77
CA LYS A 128 24.65 18.07 -4.72
C LYS A 128 23.14 17.83 -4.78
N LEU A 129 22.46 17.84 -3.63
CA LEU A 129 21.02 17.66 -3.54
C LEU A 129 20.28 18.83 -4.21
N GLN A 130 20.68 20.07 -3.90
CA GLN A 130 20.12 21.27 -4.50
C GLN A 130 20.32 21.28 -6.03
N ASP A 131 21.52 20.94 -6.50
CA ASP A 131 21.84 20.89 -7.93
C ASP A 131 21.04 19.83 -8.67
N PHE A 132 20.91 18.63 -8.11
CA PHE A 132 20.07 17.58 -8.68
C PHE A 132 18.63 18.07 -8.88
N PHE A 133 18.01 18.65 -7.84
CA PHE A 133 16.63 19.12 -7.93
C PHE A 133 16.46 20.39 -8.77
N LYS A 134 17.51 21.19 -8.96
CA LYS A 134 17.50 22.29 -9.94
C LYS A 134 17.41 21.73 -11.37
N MET A 135 18.20 20.70 -11.68
CA MET A 135 18.35 20.15 -13.03
C MET A 135 17.24 19.15 -13.42
N ASP A 136 16.80 18.28 -12.52
CA ASP A 136 15.87 17.20 -12.84
C ASP A 136 14.41 17.70 -12.87
N GLU A 137 13.87 17.93 -14.07
CA GLU A 137 12.48 18.36 -14.27
C GLU A 137 11.45 17.25 -13.99
N ILE A 138 11.80 15.99 -14.23
CA ILE A 138 10.85 14.87 -14.20
C ILE A 138 10.41 14.57 -12.77
N ILE A 139 11.34 14.57 -11.81
CA ILE A 139 11.03 14.30 -10.40
C ILE A 139 10.13 15.38 -9.80
N LYS A 140 10.28 16.63 -10.26
CA LYS A 140 9.49 17.78 -9.78
C LYS A 140 8.02 17.69 -10.17
N LEU A 141 7.70 16.99 -11.27
CA LEU A 141 6.32 16.78 -11.73
C LEU A 141 5.42 16.11 -10.69
N ALA A 142 6.00 15.31 -9.78
CA ALA A 142 5.28 14.63 -8.71
C ALA A 142 5.01 15.52 -7.47
N PHE A 143 5.62 16.70 -7.37
CA PHE A 143 5.55 17.50 -6.14
C PHE A 143 4.13 17.91 -5.73
N PRO A 144 3.24 18.35 -6.64
CA PRO A 144 1.86 18.69 -6.28
C PRO A 144 1.10 17.50 -5.69
N LEU A 145 1.43 16.28 -6.13
CA LEU A 145 0.82 15.02 -5.65
C LEU A 145 1.37 14.57 -4.29
N ILE A 146 2.52 15.08 -3.88
CA ILE A 146 3.11 14.83 -2.55
C ILE A 146 2.54 15.81 -1.53
N ASN A 147 2.53 17.09 -1.88
CA ASN A 147 2.03 18.16 -1.02
C ASN A 147 1.77 19.42 -1.85
N SER A 148 0.54 19.93 -1.81
CA SER A 148 0.12 21.12 -2.57
C SER A 148 0.89 22.40 -2.20
N ASP A 149 1.44 22.49 -0.99
CA ASP A 149 2.21 23.64 -0.49
C ASP A 149 3.72 23.50 -0.70
N PHE A 150 4.17 22.46 -1.42
CA PHE A 150 5.60 22.18 -1.59
C PHE A 150 6.31 23.26 -2.41
N ASP A 151 5.63 23.88 -3.38
CA ASP A 151 6.21 24.87 -4.30
C ASP A 151 6.90 26.04 -3.57
N LYS A 152 6.21 26.68 -2.62
CA LYS A 152 6.76 27.82 -1.86
C LYS A 152 8.03 27.44 -1.09
N LYS A 153 8.04 26.24 -0.49
CA LYS A 153 9.18 25.72 0.27
C LYS A 153 10.35 25.37 -0.65
N PHE A 154 10.05 24.73 -1.78
CA PHE A 154 11.03 24.32 -2.77
C PHE A 154 11.68 25.51 -3.47
N ASN A 155 10.89 26.50 -3.91
CA ASN A 155 11.41 27.71 -4.55
C ASN A 155 12.35 28.48 -3.62
N LYS A 156 12.03 28.58 -2.32
CA LYS A 156 12.94 29.14 -1.32
C LYS A 156 14.20 28.31 -1.13
N TYR A 157 14.10 26.98 -1.20
CA TYR A 157 15.24 26.09 -1.06
C TYR A 157 16.24 26.24 -2.20
N VAL A 158 15.77 26.34 -3.45
CA VAL A 158 16.64 26.43 -4.63
C VAL A 158 17.18 27.84 -4.88
N SER A 159 16.48 28.89 -4.43
CA SER A 159 16.88 30.29 -4.65
C SER A 159 17.93 30.79 -3.64
N VAL A 160 18.01 30.19 -2.46
CA VAL A 160 19.01 30.55 -1.45
C VAL A 160 20.26 29.70 -1.64
N GLU A 161 21.42 30.33 -1.64
CA GLU A 161 22.73 29.66 -1.65
C GLU A 161 22.87 28.71 -0.45
N CYS A 162 23.42 27.50 -0.65
CA CYS A 162 23.47 26.46 0.38
C CYS A 162 24.16 26.92 1.68
N SER A 163 25.21 27.74 1.58
CA SER A 163 25.92 28.35 2.71
C SER A 163 25.01 29.24 3.59
N LYS A 164 23.98 29.85 2.98
CA LYS A 164 23.02 30.77 3.64
C LYS A 164 21.74 30.08 4.09
N HIS A 165 21.62 28.76 3.93
CA HIS A 165 20.44 28.02 4.38
C HIS A 165 20.34 28.08 5.91
N LYS A 166 19.28 28.71 6.42
CA LYS A 166 18.92 28.68 7.85
C LYS A 166 18.10 27.42 8.18
N SER A 167 17.94 27.12 9.48
CA SER A 167 17.19 25.94 9.98
C SER A 167 15.85 25.69 9.25
N LYS A 168 15.03 26.73 9.03
CA LYS A 168 13.74 26.61 8.32
C LYS A 168 13.87 26.08 6.89
N VAL A 169 14.93 26.43 6.16
CA VAL A 169 15.20 25.95 4.79
C VAL A 169 15.79 24.55 4.83
N ARG A 170 16.72 24.29 5.76
CA ARG A 170 17.35 22.96 5.96
C ARG A 170 16.35 21.86 6.32
N LYS A 171 15.17 22.19 6.87
CA LYS A 171 14.09 21.22 7.09
C LYS A 171 13.68 20.48 5.80
N LEU A 172 13.90 21.08 4.62
CA LEU A 172 13.58 20.44 3.35
C LEU A 172 14.60 19.37 2.94
N ASP A 173 15.84 19.40 3.45
CA ASP A 173 16.90 18.42 3.12
C ASP A 173 16.39 16.99 3.32
N HIS A 174 15.80 16.71 4.49
CA HIS A 174 15.27 15.39 4.82
C HIS A 174 14.16 14.94 3.85
N GLN A 175 13.26 15.85 3.47
CA GLN A 175 12.16 15.53 2.56
C GLN A 175 12.66 15.25 1.14
N LEU A 176 13.61 16.06 0.66
CA LEU A 176 14.24 15.90 -0.66
C LEU A 176 15.08 14.62 -0.74
N VAL A 177 15.84 14.28 0.31
CA VAL A 177 16.57 12.99 0.38
C VAL A 177 15.61 11.81 0.35
N ARG A 178 14.47 11.88 1.05
CA ARG A 178 13.44 10.82 1.00
C ARG A 178 12.80 10.70 -0.38
N ILE A 179 12.54 11.82 -1.05
CA ILE A 179 12.02 11.86 -2.41
C ILE A 179 13.02 11.21 -3.37
N LEU A 180 14.27 11.67 -3.37
CA LEU A 180 15.33 11.13 -4.23
C LEU A 180 15.55 9.63 -3.96
N SER A 181 15.62 9.23 -2.69
CA SER A 181 15.77 7.82 -2.31
C SER A 181 14.61 6.99 -2.84
N ARG A 182 13.36 7.43 -2.64
CA ARG A 182 12.19 6.72 -3.17
C ARG A 182 12.26 6.59 -4.69
N ALA A 183 12.54 7.70 -5.38
CA ALA A 183 12.60 7.75 -6.83
C ALA A 183 13.73 6.91 -7.44
N ALA A 184 14.81 6.66 -6.68
CA ALA A 184 15.96 5.90 -7.14
C ALA A 184 15.95 4.41 -6.74
N VAL A 185 15.31 4.03 -5.63
CA VAL A 185 15.43 2.65 -5.08
C VAL A 185 14.12 1.91 -4.84
N LYS A 186 12.98 2.59 -4.77
CA LYS A 186 11.66 1.96 -4.54
C LYS A 186 10.94 1.79 -5.88
N THR A 187 10.64 0.54 -6.25
CA THR A 187 9.90 0.18 -7.47
C THR A 187 8.38 0.14 -7.27
N SER A 188 7.87 0.80 -6.22
CA SER A 188 6.44 0.92 -5.99
C SER A 188 5.88 2.04 -6.88
N PRO A 189 4.80 1.81 -7.66
CA PRO A 189 4.21 2.83 -8.53
C PRO A 189 3.90 4.11 -7.76
N PHE A 190 4.34 5.25 -8.30
CA PHE A 190 4.00 6.58 -7.81
C PHE A 190 4.43 7.62 -8.82
N SER A 191 3.47 8.16 -9.59
CA SER A 191 3.72 9.30 -10.50
C SER A 191 4.99 9.06 -11.35
N THR A 192 5.81 10.08 -11.53
CA THR A 192 7.04 10.05 -12.32
C THR A 192 8.23 9.41 -11.60
N PHE A 193 8.08 8.91 -10.37
CA PHE A 193 9.17 8.22 -9.67
C PHE A 193 9.38 6.81 -10.18
N THR A 194 8.30 6.16 -10.63
CA THR A 194 8.34 4.79 -11.14
C THR A 194 7.33 4.66 -12.27
N SER A 195 7.83 4.28 -13.45
CA SER A 195 7.01 3.99 -14.61
C SER A 195 6.90 2.49 -14.84
N VAL A 196 5.84 2.10 -15.55
CA VAL A 196 5.52 0.71 -15.86
C VAL A 196 5.74 0.42 -17.34
N ALA A 197 6.28 -0.76 -17.65
CA ALA A 197 6.34 -1.31 -19.01
C ALA A 197 5.62 -2.66 -19.07
N LEU A 198 5.07 -2.98 -20.24
CA LEU A 198 4.60 -4.34 -20.54
C LEU A 198 5.74 -5.12 -21.22
N GLY A 199 6.30 -6.08 -20.51
CA GLY A 199 7.32 -6.99 -21.02
C GLY A 199 6.77 -8.32 -21.52
N ARG A 200 7.62 -9.10 -22.19
CA ARG A 200 7.29 -10.42 -22.75
C ARG A 200 8.35 -11.46 -22.42
N PHE A 201 7.89 -12.69 -22.18
CA PHE A 201 8.77 -13.85 -22.10
C PHE A 201 8.92 -14.50 -23.47
N LYS A 202 10.14 -14.88 -23.85
CA LYS A 202 10.46 -15.55 -25.12
C LYS A 202 11.48 -16.67 -24.89
N GLU A 203 11.38 -17.74 -25.66
CA GLU A 203 12.36 -18.85 -25.61
C GLU A 203 13.55 -18.58 -26.54
N ASP A 204 13.28 -18.05 -27.74
CA ASP A 204 14.26 -17.94 -28.83
C ASP A 204 14.88 -16.54 -29.01
N GLU A 205 14.47 -15.56 -28.19
CA GLU A 205 14.97 -14.17 -28.27
C GLU A 205 15.84 -13.87 -27.05
N GLU A 206 17.01 -13.26 -27.29
CA GLU A 206 17.85 -12.77 -26.20
C GLU A 206 17.14 -11.68 -25.39
N SER A 207 17.49 -11.60 -24.10
CA SER A 207 16.91 -10.56 -23.25
C SER A 207 17.31 -9.18 -23.76
N TYR A 208 16.33 -8.30 -23.98
CA TYR A 208 16.54 -6.99 -24.57
C TYR A 208 15.88 -5.90 -23.73
N ILE A 209 16.67 -4.88 -23.41
CA ILE A 209 16.29 -3.69 -22.65
C ILE A 209 16.89 -2.51 -23.42
N ASN A 210 16.09 -1.79 -24.21
CA ASN A 210 16.53 -0.55 -24.84
C ASN A 210 16.39 0.60 -23.85
N ASP A 211 17.49 1.24 -23.48
CA ASP A 211 17.51 2.32 -22.49
C ASP A 211 17.50 3.72 -23.11
N GLU A 212 17.58 3.83 -24.44
CA GLU A 212 17.75 5.12 -25.10
C GLU A 212 16.41 5.77 -25.47
N ASN A 213 16.23 7.04 -25.06
CA ASN A 213 15.13 7.93 -25.45
C ASN A 213 13.72 7.39 -25.23
N ILE A 214 13.49 6.72 -24.11
CA ILE A 214 12.16 6.19 -23.78
C ILE A 214 11.22 7.34 -23.37
N GLU A 215 10.17 7.55 -24.17
CA GLU A 215 9.12 8.52 -23.87
C GLU A 215 8.24 8.02 -22.71
N ILE A 216 8.06 8.84 -21.69
CA ILE A 216 7.18 8.56 -20.54
C ILE A 216 5.82 9.21 -20.78
N LEU A 217 4.78 8.39 -20.88
CA LEU A 217 3.40 8.82 -20.91
C LEU A 217 2.80 8.78 -19.51
N LYS A 218 1.76 9.59 -19.30
CA LYS A 218 1.11 9.77 -18.01
C LYS A 218 -0.39 9.55 -18.18
N ASN A 219 -0.96 8.77 -17.28
CA ASN A 219 -2.40 8.74 -17.08
C ASN A 219 -2.71 9.47 -15.76
N VAL A 220 -3.69 10.37 -15.81
CA VAL A 220 -4.05 11.23 -14.68
C VAL A 220 -5.56 11.18 -14.55
N GLU A 221 -6.02 10.79 -13.38
CA GLU A 221 -7.42 10.59 -13.06
C GLU A 221 -7.78 11.28 -11.75
N LEU A 222 -8.98 11.83 -11.64
CA LEU A 222 -9.53 12.23 -10.36
C LEU A 222 -9.79 10.99 -9.52
N ASN A 223 -9.68 11.10 -8.20
CA ASN A 223 -10.07 10.03 -7.31
C ASN A 223 -11.58 9.70 -7.50
N ASN A 224 -11.88 8.52 -8.03
CA ASN A 224 -13.25 8.08 -8.35
C ASN A 224 -14.22 8.15 -7.17
N CYS A 225 -13.72 8.07 -5.93
CA CYS A 225 -14.55 8.25 -4.74
C CYS A 225 -15.18 9.66 -4.67
N ILE A 226 -14.48 10.68 -5.15
CA ILE A 226 -14.97 12.07 -5.19
C ILE A 226 -16.15 12.17 -6.16
N ILE A 227 -16.01 11.63 -7.38
CA ILE A 227 -17.06 11.70 -8.42
C ILE A 227 -18.31 10.92 -7.97
N ARG A 228 -18.13 9.76 -7.35
CA ARG A 228 -19.26 8.99 -6.80
C ARG A 228 -19.96 9.71 -5.66
N ALA A 229 -19.22 10.32 -4.74
CA ALA A 229 -19.81 11.11 -3.67
C ALA A 229 -20.63 12.29 -4.23
N ILE A 230 -20.10 12.99 -5.23
CA ILE A 230 -20.82 14.07 -5.94
C ILE A 230 -22.08 13.52 -6.61
N PHE A 231 -21.99 12.41 -7.33
CA PHE A 231 -23.12 11.80 -8.04
C PHE A 231 -24.23 11.38 -7.09
N ASP A 232 -23.91 10.55 -6.09
CA ASP A 232 -24.88 10.05 -5.12
C ASP A 232 -25.57 11.20 -4.37
N SER A 233 -24.83 12.27 -4.05
CA SER A 233 -25.38 13.42 -3.34
C SER A 233 -26.25 14.28 -4.25
N LEU A 234 -25.86 14.44 -5.53
CA LEU A 234 -26.64 15.17 -6.52
C LEU A 234 -27.99 14.50 -6.74
N ILE A 235 -28.01 13.22 -7.10
CA ILE A 235 -29.27 12.53 -7.45
C ILE A 235 -30.23 12.45 -6.25
N LEU A 236 -29.72 12.53 -5.02
CA LEU A 236 -30.51 12.50 -3.80
C LEU A 236 -31.00 13.89 -3.32
N LYS A 237 -30.70 14.99 -4.04
CA LYS A 237 -31.38 16.28 -3.78
C LYS A 237 -32.88 16.15 -4.06
N GLU A 238 -33.70 16.88 -3.32
CA GLU A 238 -35.16 16.76 -3.38
C GLU A 238 -35.75 17.02 -4.77
N SER A 239 -35.16 17.97 -5.51
CA SER A 239 -35.53 18.30 -6.89
C SER A 239 -35.34 17.13 -7.87
N PHE A 240 -34.37 16.27 -7.62
CA PHE A 240 -33.99 15.18 -8.53
C PHE A 240 -34.51 13.82 -8.09
N LEU A 241 -34.58 13.57 -6.78
CA LEU A 241 -34.98 12.26 -6.25
C LEU A 241 -36.37 11.83 -6.71
N LYS A 242 -37.26 12.79 -6.97
CA LYS A 242 -38.65 12.55 -7.43
C LYS A 242 -38.71 12.01 -8.86
N GLN A 243 -37.63 12.16 -9.63
CA GLN A 243 -37.50 11.71 -11.02
C GLN A 243 -36.83 10.33 -11.12
N LEU A 244 -36.40 9.77 -9.99
CA LEU A 244 -35.65 8.52 -9.98
C LEU A 244 -36.56 7.30 -9.90
N GLU A 245 -35.99 6.21 -10.41
CA GLU A 245 -36.45 4.85 -10.15
C GLU A 245 -35.69 4.27 -8.95
N PHE A 246 -36.41 3.48 -8.17
CA PHE A 246 -35.94 2.85 -6.95
C PHE A 246 -36.19 1.34 -7.00
N LYS A 247 -35.44 0.65 -6.16
CA LYS A 247 -35.68 -0.75 -5.82
C LYS A 247 -35.50 -0.95 -4.33
N ILE A 248 -36.09 -2.02 -3.81
CA ILE A 248 -35.84 -2.45 -2.44
C ILE A 248 -34.39 -2.92 -2.31
N SER A 249 -33.71 -2.47 -1.25
CA SER A 249 -32.38 -2.98 -0.90
C SER A 249 -32.45 -4.45 -0.49
N MET A 250 -31.34 -5.16 -0.64
CA MET A 250 -31.27 -6.56 -0.22
C MET A 250 -31.62 -6.70 1.27
N TYR A 251 -32.62 -7.53 1.56
CA TYR A 251 -33.17 -7.69 2.90
C TYR A 251 -33.59 -9.12 3.21
N LYS A 252 -33.75 -9.41 4.50
CA LYS A 252 -34.27 -10.67 5.02
C LYS A 252 -35.33 -10.40 6.07
N GLU A 253 -36.39 -11.18 6.01
CA GLU A 253 -37.45 -11.18 6.99
C GLU A 253 -37.19 -12.25 8.06
N TYR A 254 -37.24 -11.84 9.32
CA TYR A 254 -37.25 -12.71 10.51
C TYR A 254 -38.59 -12.57 11.23
N GLU A 255 -38.82 -13.29 12.33
CA GLU A 255 -40.10 -13.31 13.03
C GLU A 255 -40.65 -11.91 13.34
N ASP A 256 -39.84 -11.05 13.99
CA ASP A 256 -40.27 -9.71 14.44
C ASP A 256 -39.65 -8.53 13.68
N VAL A 257 -38.68 -8.77 12.80
CA VAL A 257 -37.84 -7.71 12.21
C VAL A 257 -37.43 -7.98 10.77
N TYR A 258 -37.17 -6.90 10.04
CA TYR A 258 -36.49 -6.90 8.76
C TYR A 258 -35.03 -6.47 8.95
N TYR A 259 -34.11 -7.20 8.33
CA TYR A 259 -32.69 -6.83 8.26
C TYR A 259 -32.33 -6.43 6.83
N PHE A 260 -31.84 -5.20 6.65
CA PHE A 260 -31.36 -4.68 5.39
C PHE A 260 -29.83 -4.62 5.42
N LEU A 261 -29.18 -5.17 4.39
CA LEU A 261 -27.75 -5.04 4.21
C LEU A 261 -27.48 -3.77 3.40
N VAL A 262 -26.73 -2.84 3.98
CA VAL A 262 -26.46 -1.55 3.37
C VAL A 262 -24.98 -1.20 3.50
N GLN A 263 -24.46 -0.45 2.54
CA GLN A 263 -23.10 0.05 2.60
C GLN A 263 -23.08 1.49 3.08
N LYS A 264 -22.12 1.84 3.95
CA LYS A 264 -21.89 3.21 4.41
C LYS A 264 -20.47 3.65 4.08
N ASP A 265 -20.34 4.92 3.74
CA ASP A 265 -19.04 5.60 3.73
C ASP A 265 -18.75 6.18 5.12
N THR A 266 -17.48 6.11 5.50
CA THR A 266 -16.97 6.72 6.74
C THR A 266 -16.32 8.08 6.51
N GLY A 267 -16.23 8.53 5.25
CA GLY A 267 -15.57 9.78 4.86
C GLY A 267 -14.06 9.79 5.06
N LYS A 268 -13.47 8.70 5.57
CA LYS A 268 -12.03 8.55 5.86
C LYS A 268 -11.35 7.49 5.00
N SER A 269 -12.12 6.75 4.20
CA SER A 269 -11.63 5.58 3.48
C SER A 269 -11.19 5.94 2.06
N LYS A 270 -10.28 5.15 1.48
CA LYS A 270 -9.90 5.28 0.06
C LYS A 270 -10.94 4.68 -0.89
N ILE A 271 -11.97 4.02 -0.36
CA ILE A 271 -12.96 3.25 -1.10
C ILE A 271 -14.35 3.71 -0.64
N TYR A 272 -15.05 4.43 -1.51
CA TYR A 272 -16.39 4.93 -1.25
C TYR A 272 -17.37 3.79 -0.93
N ASN A 273 -18.20 3.95 0.10
CA ASN A 273 -19.18 2.96 0.56
C ASN A 273 -18.58 1.56 0.87
N SER A 274 -17.46 1.51 1.58
CA SER A 274 -16.73 0.25 1.83
C SER A 274 -17.13 -0.55 3.08
N ILE A 275 -18.04 -0.03 3.92
CA ILE A 275 -18.45 -0.71 5.14
C ILE A 275 -19.87 -1.24 5.01
N ASP A 276 -19.99 -2.56 5.00
CA ASP A 276 -21.27 -3.24 5.15
C ASP A 276 -21.80 -3.04 6.58
N THR A 277 -23.07 -2.66 6.68
CA THR A 277 -23.78 -2.54 7.94
C THR A 277 -25.20 -3.06 7.79
N ASN A 278 -25.75 -3.55 8.90
CA ASN A 278 -27.11 -4.05 8.93
C ASN A 278 -28.03 -3.02 9.56
N ILE A 279 -29.10 -2.67 8.87
CA ILE A 279 -30.17 -1.86 9.42
C ILE A 279 -31.30 -2.79 9.83
N ARG A 280 -31.66 -2.73 11.12
CA ARG A 280 -32.73 -3.52 11.71
C ARG A 280 -33.98 -2.66 11.85
N ILE A 281 -35.07 -3.07 11.22
CA ILE A 281 -36.37 -2.39 11.29
C ILE A 281 -37.40 -3.34 11.88
N LYS A 282 -38.12 -2.92 12.93
CA LYS A 282 -39.21 -3.72 13.51
C LYS A 282 -40.32 -3.91 12.50
N LYS A 283 -40.87 -5.13 12.41
CA LYS A 283 -42.03 -5.39 11.57
C LYS A 283 -43.17 -4.46 11.93
N ASN A 284 -43.70 -3.83 10.90
CA ASN A 284 -44.88 -3.00 10.96
C ASN A 284 -45.62 -3.11 9.63
N ARG A 285 -46.90 -2.76 9.65
CA ARG A 285 -47.79 -2.90 8.49
C ARG A 285 -47.30 -2.10 7.29
N VAL A 286 -46.73 -0.91 7.51
CA VAL A 286 -46.26 -0.03 6.44
C VAL A 286 -45.07 -0.65 5.71
N ILE A 287 -44.02 -1.02 6.42
CA ILE A 287 -42.82 -1.64 5.81
C ILE A 287 -43.17 -2.99 5.19
N GLY A 288 -43.96 -3.83 5.87
CA GLY A 288 -44.41 -5.11 5.29
C GLY A 288 -45.23 -4.92 4.01
N GLY A 289 -46.07 -3.89 3.97
CA GLY A 289 -46.83 -3.50 2.79
C GLY A 289 -45.94 -3.07 1.62
N ILE A 290 -44.97 -2.18 1.87
CA ILE A 290 -43.98 -1.77 0.87
C ILE A 290 -43.24 -2.98 0.31
N LEU A 291 -42.72 -3.84 1.19
CA LEU A 291 -41.94 -5.01 0.76
C LEU A 291 -42.79 -5.96 -0.08
N ASN A 292 -44.02 -6.29 0.35
CA ASN A 292 -44.91 -7.16 -0.40
C ASN A 292 -45.29 -6.58 -1.77
N ARG A 293 -45.43 -5.25 -1.86
CA ARG A 293 -45.78 -4.57 -3.10
C ARG A 293 -44.61 -4.45 -4.08
N PHE A 294 -43.40 -4.19 -3.58
CA PHE A 294 -42.29 -3.71 -4.41
C PHE A 294 -41.03 -4.59 -4.44
N LYS A 295 -40.98 -5.72 -3.72
CA LYS A 295 -39.79 -6.58 -3.52
C LYS A 295 -38.94 -6.84 -4.76
N ASP A 296 -39.59 -7.20 -5.88
CA ASP A 296 -38.93 -7.64 -7.12
C ASP A 296 -39.20 -6.69 -8.29
N SER A 297 -39.67 -5.47 -8.00
CA SER A 297 -40.01 -4.46 -9.01
C SER A 297 -39.12 -3.23 -8.89
N ILE A 298 -38.89 -2.59 -10.03
CA ILE A 298 -38.44 -1.21 -10.08
C ILE A 298 -39.69 -0.32 -9.99
N PHE A 299 -39.63 0.73 -9.19
CA PHE A 299 -40.75 1.65 -8.97
C PHE A 299 -40.27 3.11 -8.90
N THR A 300 -41.14 4.05 -9.20
CA THR A 300 -40.86 5.48 -9.16
C THR A 300 -41.17 6.08 -7.79
N TYR A 301 -40.74 7.32 -7.56
CA TYR A 301 -41.11 8.08 -6.37
C TYR A 301 -42.64 8.24 -6.23
N SER A 302 -43.34 8.46 -7.35
CA SER A 302 -44.80 8.61 -7.37
C SER A 302 -45.50 7.32 -6.95
N ASP A 303 -45.03 6.16 -7.43
CA ASP A 303 -45.63 4.85 -7.11
C ASP A 303 -45.61 4.57 -5.60
N ILE A 304 -44.49 4.87 -4.94
CA ILE A 304 -44.36 4.65 -3.49
C ILE A 304 -45.11 5.72 -2.69
N LYS A 305 -45.18 6.96 -3.18
CA LYS A 305 -45.94 8.04 -2.56
C LYS A 305 -47.44 7.73 -2.56
N GLU A 306 -48.00 7.38 -3.71
CA GLU A 306 -49.42 7.01 -3.85
C GLU A 306 -49.77 5.84 -2.91
N TYR A 307 -48.90 4.83 -2.84
CA TYR A 307 -49.10 3.71 -1.92
C TYR A 307 -49.06 4.11 -0.44
N LEU A 308 -48.20 5.06 -0.07
CA LEU A 308 -48.03 5.47 1.33
C LEU A 308 -49.09 6.44 1.83
N GLU A 309 -49.76 7.17 0.93
CA GLU A 309 -50.87 8.07 1.28
C GLU A 309 -52.06 7.33 1.92
N ASP A 310 -52.19 6.02 1.70
CA ASP A 310 -53.18 5.15 2.37
C ASP A 310 -52.86 4.88 3.84
N PHE A 311 -51.60 5.09 4.28
CA PHE A 311 -51.13 4.73 5.62
C PHE A 311 -50.59 5.91 6.42
N ILE A 312 -50.17 6.98 5.75
CA ILE A 312 -49.48 8.14 6.32
C ILE A 312 -50.15 9.40 5.77
N SER A 313 -50.31 10.44 6.61
CA SER A 313 -50.87 11.71 6.15
C SER A 313 -50.03 12.33 5.03
N LYS A 314 -50.68 12.97 4.06
CA LYS A 314 -50.03 13.59 2.89
C LYS A 314 -48.86 14.51 3.26
N GLU A 315 -48.98 15.25 4.36
CA GLU A 315 -47.94 16.15 4.88
C GLU A 315 -46.66 15.41 5.33
N ASN A 316 -46.77 14.14 5.72
CA ASN A 316 -45.67 13.34 6.28
C ASN A 316 -45.09 12.30 5.32
N VAL A 317 -45.75 12.01 4.19
CA VAL A 317 -45.31 10.95 3.26
C VAL A 317 -43.93 11.24 2.68
N ASP A 318 -43.68 12.46 2.19
CA ASP A 318 -42.39 12.83 1.62
C ASP A 318 -41.26 12.73 2.66
N ASN A 319 -41.53 13.22 3.88
CA ASN A 319 -40.61 13.11 5.00
C ASN A 319 -40.30 11.64 5.34
N PHE A 320 -41.31 10.76 5.33
CA PHE A 320 -41.12 9.33 5.56
C PHE A 320 -40.28 8.68 4.46
N ILE A 321 -40.57 8.93 3.18
CA ILE A 321 -39.80 8.38 2.07
C ILE A 321 -38.33 8.82 2.17
N ILE A 322 -38.08 10.12 2.33
CA ILE A 322 -36.73 10.67 2.32
C ILE A 322 -35.97 10.24 3.57
N ASN A 323 -36.52 10.50 4.77
CA ASN A 323 -35.76 10.35 6.01
C ASN A 323 -35.82 8.93 6.59
N ILE A 324 -36.84 8.14 6.27
CA ILE A 324 -36.94 6.76 6.76
C ILE A 324 -36.51 5.77 5.68
N LEU A 325 -37.04 5.84 4.46
CA LEU A 325 -36.77 4.80 3.46
C LEU A 325 -35.42 5.02 2.74
N ILE A 326 -35.18 6.22 2.21
CA ILE A 326 -33.98 6.52 1.42
C ILE A 326 -32.75 6.68 2.31
N LYS A 327 -32.81 7.49 3.37
CA LYS A 327 -31.66 7.69 4.28
C LYS A 327 -31.22 6.41 5.00
N ASN A 328 -32.15 5.52 5.34
CA ASN A 328 -31.81 4.20 5.87
C ASN A 328 -31.60 3.15 4.78
N LYS A 329 -31.53 3.54 3.50
CA LYS A 329 -31.30 2.67 2.35
C LYS A 329 -32.20 1.42 2.36
N VAL A 330 -33.45 1.55 2.82
CA VAL A 330 -34.50 0.53 2.66
C VAL A 330 -34.84 0.40 1.19
N ILE A 331 -34.92 1.56 0.53
CA ILE A 331 -35.00 1.68 -0.91
C ILE A 331 -33.74 2.41 -1.40
N ILE A 332 -33.25 2.05 -2.58
CA ILE A 332 -32.08 2.66 -3.19
C ILE A 332 -32.37 3.02 -4.65
N PRO A 333 -31.79 4.12 -5.16
CA PRO A 333 -31.87 4.44 -6.58
C PRO A 333 -31.31 3.30 -7.44
N THR A 334 -31.94 3.05 -8.58
CA THR A 334 -31.37 2.16 -9.61
C THR A 334 -30.22 2.83 -10.35
N MET A 335 -30.28 4.16 -10.46
CA MET A 335 -29.25 4.99 -11.09
C MET A 335 -28.01 5.09 -10.18
N THR A 336 -26.91 4.42 -10.56
CA THR A 336 -25.64 4.36 -9.79
C THR A 336 -24.45 4.39 -10.76
N LEU A 337 -23.28 4.90 -10.37
CA LEU A 337 -22.08 4.85 -11.23
C LEU A 337 -21.36 3.50 -11.15
N SER A 338 -20.86 3.03 -12.30
CA SER A 338 -20.06 1.80 -12.38
C SER A 338 -18.75 1.94 -11.63
N GLU A 339 -18.35 0.88 -10.93
CA GLU A 339 -17.08 0.92 -10.23
C GLU A 339 -15.85 0.72 -11.13
N PHE A 340 -16.08 0.06 -12.26
CA PHE A 340 -15.07 -0.40 -13.20
C PHE A 340 -15.36 0.12 -14.62
N GLY A 341 -16.14 1.20 -14.73
CA GLY A 341 -16.41 1.88 -15.99
C GLY A 341 -15.12 2.37 -16.64
N GLU A 342 -15.12 2.50 -17.96
CA GLU A 342 -13.94 2.99 -18.71
C GLU A 342 -13.74 4.49 -18.53
N ASP A 343 -14.83 5.28 -18.54
CA ASP A 343 -14.82 6.72 -18.26
C ASP A 343 -15.99 7.09 -17.32
N ILE A 344 -15.64 7.46 -16.08
CA ILE A 344 -16.61 7.81 -15.05
C ILE A 344 -17.22 9.21 -15.26
N PHE A 345 -16.54 10.12 -15.96
CA PHE A 345 -17.08 11.44 -16.28
C PHE A 345 -18.14 11.32 -17.36
N GLU A 346 -17.87 10.55 -18.42
CA GLU A 346 -18.84 10.30 -19.48
C GLU A 346 -20.09 9.60 -18.91
N GLU A 347 -19.90 8.57 -18.08
CA GLU A 347 -21.01 7.87 -17.42
C GLU A 347 -21.83 8.80 -16.52
N PHE A 348 -21.16 9.69 -15.77
CA PHE A 348 -21.83 10.71 -14.95
C PHE A 348 -22.75 11.57 -15.81
N GLU A 349 -22.20 12.17 -16.87
CA GLU A 349 -22.95 13.08 -17.75
C GLU A 349 -24.15 12.39 -18.41
N GLN A 350 -23.95 11.18 -18.95
CA GLN A 350 -25.01 10.39 -19.59
C GLN A 350 -26.17 10.04 -18.65
N LYS A 351 -25.90 9.92 -17.36
CA LYS A 351 -26.93 9.58 -16.35
C LYS A 351 -27.69 10.80 -15.88
N VAL A 352 -26.98 11.88 -15.54
CA VAL A 352 -27.63 13.12 -15.08
C VAL A 352 -28.38 13.84 -16.21
N SER A 353 -27.99 13.65 -17.47
CA SER A 353 -28.71 14.23 -18.62
C SER A 353 -30.12 13.67 -18.83
N ARG A 354 -30.48 12.58 -18.11
CA ARG A 354 -31.82 11.99 -18.14
C ARG A 354 -32.77 12.65 -17.14
N LEU A 355 -32.25 13.52 -16.28
CA LEU A 355 -33.01 14.25 -15.27
C LEU A 355 -33.27 15.66 -15.78
N ASN A 356 -34.46 16.17 -15.48
CA ASN A 356 -34.75 17.59 -15.62
C ASN A 356 -34.01 18.34 -14.51
N ASP A 357 -33.38 19.44 -14.88
CA ASP A 357 -32.69 20.30 -13.92
C ASP A 357 -33.68 21.03 -13.00
N ASP A 358 -33.17 21.55 -11.88
CA ASP A 358 -33.96 22.40 -10.99
C ASP A 358 -33.89 23.87 -11.41
N ASP A 359 -34.72 24.72 -10.79
CA ASP A 359 -34.78 26.15 -11.11
C ASP A 359 -33.43 26.85 -10.90
N GLU A 360 -32.59 26.33 -10.00
CA GLU A 360 -31.24 26.82 -9.71
C GLU A 360 -30.20 26.33 -10.72
N LYS A 361 -30.58 25.44 -11.65
CA LYS A 361 -29.70 24.82 -12.65
C LYS A 361 -28.53 24.07 -12.01
N THR A 362 -28.81 23.31 -10.95
CA THR A 362 -27.80 22.56 -10.19
C THR A 362 -27.08 21.54 -11.09
N ILE A 363 -27.79 20.77 -11.92
CA ILE A 363 -27.15 19.76 -12.80
C ILE A 363 -26.24 20.45 -13.80
N GLU A 364 -26.72 21.50 -14.48
CA GLU A 364 -25.93 22.29 -15.43
C GLU A 364 -24.63 22.79 -14.77
N THR A 365 -24.75 23.35 -13.56
CA THR A 365 -23.62 23.88 -12.80
C THR A 365 -22.63 22.79 -12.41
N VAL A 366 -23.11 21.66 -11.89
CA VAL A 366 -22.26 20.53 -11.47
C VAL A 366 -21.53 19.93 -12.67
N VAL A 367 -22.24 19.67 -13.77
CA VAL A 367 -21.65 19.14 -15.01
C VAL A 367 -20.60 20.11 -15.56
N LYS A 368 -20.87 21.41 -15.59
CA LYS A 368 -19.91 22.42 -16.05
C LYS A 368 -18.63 22.42 -15.21
N LYS A 369 -18.73 22.32 -13.89
CA LYS A 369 -17.56 22.24 -12.99
C LYS A 369 -16.79 20.94 -13.19
N LEU A 370 -17.46 19.79 -13.32
CA LEU A 370 -16.80 18.51 -13.58
C LEU A 370 -16.11 18.47 -14.95
N ARG A 371 -16.72 19.06 -15.99
CA ARG A 371 -16.07 19.25 -17.30
C ARG A 371 -14.82 20.11 -17.19
N ARG A 372 -14.87 21.19 -16.40
CA ARG A 372 -13.68 22.01 -16.13
C ARG A 372 -12.60 21.20 -15.43
N VAL A 373 -12.96 20.37 -14.45
CA VAL A 373 -12.02 19.44 -13.81
C VAL A 373 -11.40 18.49 -14.82
N ASN A 374 -12.18 17.89 -15.72
CA ASN A 374 -11.65 16.99 -16.74
C ASN A 374 -10.63 17.67 -17.67
N VAL A 375 -10.95 18.89 -18.13
CA VAL A 375 -10.00 19.72 -18.91
C VAL A 375 -8.73 20.03 -18.12
N LEU A 376 -8.85 20.35 -16.83
CA LEU A 376 -7.71 20.61 -15.96
C LEU A 376 -6.84 19.36 -15.74
N LEU A 377 -7.42 18.16 -15.65
CA LEU A 377 -6.67 16.91 -15.58
C LEU A 377 -5.84 16.69 -16.86
N ASP A 378 -6.40 16.97 -18.03
CA ASP A 378 -5.67 16.88 -19.29
C ASP A 378 -4.53 17.91 -19.37
N GLN A 379 -4.78 19.15 -18.93
CA GLN A 379 -3.73 20.16 -18.80
C GLN A 379 -2.63 19.71 -17.83
N PHE A 380 -3.00 19.06 -16.71
CA PHE A 380 -2.05 18.55 -15.72
C PHE A 380 -1.11 17.48 -16.31
N LYS A 381 -1.61 16.62 -17.21
CA LYS A 381 -0.81 15.56 -17.87
C LYS A 381 0.41 16.14 -18.58
N THR A 382 0.24 17.24 -19.32
CA THR A 382 1.28 17.85 -20.16
C THR A 382 2.01 19.03 -19.51
N ALA A 383 1.45 19.62 -18.45
CA ALA A 383 2.01 20.79 -17.78
C ALA A 383 3.40 20.55 -17.14
N LYS A 384 4.18 21.63 -17.07
CA LYS A 384 5.45 21.66 -16.32
C LYS A 384 5.19 21.73 -14.81
N TYR A 385 6.20 21.43 -14.00
CA TYR A 385 6.00 21.25 -12.56
C TYR A 385 5.39 22.48 -11.84
N LYS A 386 5.75 23.71 -12.24
CA LYS A 386 5.20 24.93 -11.64
C LYS A 386 3.72 25.11 -11.95
N GLU A 387 3.37 24.95 -13.22
CA GLU A 387 1.98 25.04 -13.71
C GLU A 387 1.10 24.00 -13.04
N ARG A 388 1.63 22.78 -12.82
CA ARG A 388 0.90 21.70 -12.13
C ARG A 388 0.41 22.09 -10.73
N PHE A 389 1.12 22.94 -9.97
CA PHE A 389 0.62 23.42 -8.68
C PHE A 389 -0.62 24.30 -8.83
N SER A 390 -0.62 25.19 -9.83
CA SER A 390 -1.78 26.05 -10.12
C SER A 390 -2.97 25.20 -10.55
N ILE A 391 -2.76 24.26 -11.48
CA ILE A 391 -3.80 23.37 -11.99
C ILE A 391 -4.35 22.49 -10.85
N TYR A 392 -3.49 21.92 -10.00
CA TYR A 392 -3.92 21.11 -8.86
C TYR A 392 -4.80 21.90 -7.89
N ASN A 393 -4.41 23.14 -7.57
CA ASN A 393 -5.19 24.00 -6.68
C ASN A 393 -6.51 24.43 -7.32
N GLU A 394 -6.55 24.66 -8.64
CA GLU A 394 -7.79 24.95 -9.34
C GLU A 394 -8.75 23.76 -9.33
N ILE A 395 -8.25 22.54 -9.60
CA ILE A 395 -9.05 21.31 -9.45
C ILE A 395 -9.59 21.21 -8.02
N LYS A 396 -8.73 21.41 -7.02
CA LYS A 396 -9.12 21.38 -5.62
C LYS A 396 -10.24 22.37 -5.32
N GLN A 397 -10.15 23.60 -5.84
CA GLN A 397 -11.18 24.62 -5.65
C GLN A 397 -12.50 24.23 -6.31
N GLN A 398 -12.48 23.70 -7.54
CA GLN A 398 -13.70 23.20 -8.20
C GLN A 398 -14.39 22.13 -7.36
N ILE A 399 -13.64 21.22 -6.74
CA ILE A 399 -14.20 20.18 -5.86
C ILE A 399 -14.73 20.78 -4.54
N ILE A 400 -14.08 21.80 -3.97
CA ILE A 400 -14.59 22.52 -2.79
C ILE A 400 -15.92 23.19 -3.12
N ASP A 401 -16.00 23.93 -4.22
CA ASP A 401 -17.25 24.57 -4.65
C ASP A 401 -18.37 23.54 -4.87
N LEU A 402 -18.06 22.38 -5.47
CA LEU A 402 -19.01 21.28 -5.63
C LEU A 402 -19.46 20.72 -4.29
N SER A 403 -18.57 20.66 -3.31
CA SER A 403 -18.89 20.23 -1.94
C SER A 403 -19.89 21.18 -1.29
N GLU A 404 -19.73 22.48 -1.49
CA GLU A 404 -20.63 23.51 -0.98
C GLU A 404 -22.00 23.47 -1.66
N ILE A 405 -22.05 23.37 -3.00
CA ILE A 405 -23.29 23.25 -3.79
C ILE A 405 -24.14 22.04 -3.36
N LEU A 406 -23.46 20.93 -3.02
CA LEU A 406 -24.11 19.67 -2.64
C LEU A 406 -24.22 19.49 -1.13
N ASN A 407 -23.71 20.43 -0.33
CA ASN A 407 -23.63 20.36 1.13
C ASN A 407 -23.04 19.03 1.64
N ILE A 408 -21.89 18.64 1.09
CA ILE A 408 -21.17 17.41 1.45
C ILE A 408 -19.77 17.71 1.95
N SER A 409 -19.24 16.81 2.78
CA SER A 409 -17.84 16.83 3.22
C SER A 409 -17.07 15.73 2.50
N MET A 410 -15.94 16.09 1.89
CA MET A 410 -15.08 15.15 1.18
C MET A 410 -13.64 15.23 1.69
N ASN A 411 -12.96 14.08 1.76
CA ASN A 411 -11.54 14.03 2.03
C ASN A 411 -10.76 14.31 0.73
N LEU A 412 -10.01 15.43 0.72
CA LEU A 412 -9.22 15.89 -0.44
C LEU A 412 -7.70 15.63 -0.28
N ASP A 413 -7.30 14.76 0.66
CA ASP A 413 -5.89 14.36 0.87
C ASP A 413 -5.32 13.68 -0.37
N ILE A 414 -6.16 12.90 -1.08
CA ILE A 414 -5.81 12.23 -2.34
C ILE A 414 -6.83 12.66 -3.39
N LEU A 415 -6.49 13.75 -4.09
CA LEU A 415 -7.33 14.35 -5.13
C LEU A 415 -7.13 13.63 -6.47
N ILE A 416 -5.88 13.43 -6.88
CA ILE A 416 -5.50 12.96 -8.22
C ILE A 416 -4.64 11.70 -8.10
N TYR A 417 -4.90 10.72 -8.96
CA TYR A 417 -3.99 9.61 -9.20
C TYR A 417 -3.21 9.87 -10.50
N GLU A 418 -1.88 9.72 -10.44
CA GLU A 418 -1.03 9.74 -11.64
C GLU A 418 -0.23 8.44 -11.73
N GLU A 419 -0.40 7.76 -12.85
CA GLU A 419 0.39 6.61 -13.25
C GLU A 419 1.21 6.96 -14.47
N THR A 420 2.42 6.41 -14.57
CA THR A 420 3.30 6.64 -15.71
C THR A 420 3.73 5.33 -16.34
N TYR A 421 3.85 5.33 -17.65
CA TYR A 421 4.23 4.16 -18.42
C TYR A 421 5.10 4.55 -19.59
N TYR A 422 5.93 3.61 -20.04
CA TYR A 422 6.81 3.85 -21.17
C TYR A 422 6.08 3.58 -22.48
N LYS A 423 6.21 4.51 -23.42
CA LYS A 423 5.73 4.35 -24.79
C LYS A 423 6.72 3.51 -25.58
N ASP A 424 6.21 2.57 -26.36
CA ASP A 424 6.97 1.74 -27.31
C ASP A 424 8.17 0.95 -26.72
N TYR A 425 8.26 0.85 -25.40
CA TYR A 425 9.27 0.07 -24.69
C TYR A 425 8.67 -1.25 -24.21
N VAL A 426 9.18 -2.36 -24.77
CA VAL A 426 8.72 -3.72 -24.51
C VAL A 426 9.93 -4.56 -24.11
N PRO A 427 10.24 -4.68 -22.80
CA PRO A 427 11.37 -5.48 -22.35
C PRO A 427 11.12 -6.97 -22.61
N ILE A 428 12.17 -7.67 -23.02
CA ILE A 428 12.12 -9.11 -23.31
C ILE A 428 12.99 -9.85 -22.29
N ILE A 429 12.43 -10.90 -21.69
CA ILE A 429 13.17 -11.84 -20.83
C ILE A 429 13.20 -13.20 -21.52
N LYS A 430 14.41 -13.71 -21.75
CA LYS A 430 14.65 -15.06 -22.26
C LYS A 430 14.33 -16.10 -21.19
N ILE A 431 13.60 -17.16 -21.55
CA ILE A 431 13.35 -18.33 -20.70
C ILE A 431 14.50 -19.33 -20.91
N ASP A 432 15.64 -19.05 -20.29
CA ASP A 432 16.78 -19.97 -20.24
C ASP A 432 16.64 -20.99 -19.10
N ARG A 433 17.67 -21.83 -18.91
CA ARG A 433 17.70 -22.86 -17.86
C ARG A 433 17.59 -22.24 -16.45
N GLU A 434 18.32 -21.16 -16.17
CA GLU A 434 18.30 -20.47 -14.87
C GLU A 434 16.89 -19.95 -14.56
N TYR A 435 16.22 -19.38 -15.56
CA TYR A 435 14.85 -18.89 -15.40
C TYR A 435 13.85 -20.03 -15.18
N ARG A 436 14.04 -21.21 -15.79
CA ARG A 436 13.21 -22.40 -15.54
C ARG A 436 13.38 -22.93 -14.11
N GLU A 437 14.61 -23.04 -13.63
CA GLU A 437 14.90 -23.43 -12.23
C GLU A 437 14.25 -22.45 -11.24
N PHE A 438 14.25 -21.15 -11.56
CA PHE A 438 13.53 -20.14 -10.79
C PHE A 438 12.01 -20.38 -10.82
N ILE A 439 11.40 -20.63 -11.98
CA ILE A 439 9.97 -20.93 -12.10
C ILE A 439 9.60 -22.17 -11.27
N ASP A 440 10.43 -23.21 -11.29
CA ASP A 440 10.21 -24.43 -10.51
C ASP A 440 10.25 -24.14 -9.00
N SER A 441 11.21 -23.32 -8.56
CA SER A 441 11.27 -22.85 -7.16
C SER A 441 10.01 -22.06 -6.78
N ILE A 442 9.50 -21.21 -7.69
CA ILE A 442 8.24 -20.50 -7.46
C ILE A 442 7.08 -21.49 -7.31
N ARG A 443 7.00 -22.56 -8.10
CA ARG A 443 5.95 -23.59 -8.00
C ARG A 443 5.91 -24.21 -6.61
N GLU A 444 7.06 -24.58 -6.07
CA GLU A 444 7.14 -25.11 -4.70
C GLU A 444 6.71 -24.07 -3.66
N ILE A 445 7.09 -22.81 -3.84
CA ILE A 445 6.60 -21.71 -2.98
C ILE A 445 5.07 -21.54 -3.09
N GLN A 446 4.46 -21.71 -4.28
CA GLN A 446 2.99 -21.62 -4.43
C GLN A 446 2.28 -22.74 -3.64
N LYS A 447 2.86 -23.94 -3.58
CA LYS A 447 2.33 -25.05 -2.77
C LYS A 447 2.50 -24.75 -1.29
N PHE A 448 3.70 -24.33 -0.89
CA PHE A 448 4.04 -24.01 0.48
C PHE A 448 3.15 -22.91 1.06
N ILE A 449 2.92 -21.82 0.32
CA ILE A 449 2.23 -20.66 0.87
C ILE A 449 0.75 -20.90 1.18
N LYS A 450 0.16 -22.00 0.68
CA LYS A 450 -1.23 -22.39 0.98
C LYS A 450 -1.49 -22.53 2.48
N ILE A 451 -0.51 -22.99 3.26
CA ILE A 451 -0.70 -23.10 4.71
C ILE A 451 -0.87 -21.73 5.36
N PHE A 452 -0.38 -20.66 4.74
CA PHE A 452 -0.50 -19.28 5.23
C PHE A 452 -1.71 -18.53 4.68
N ASP A 453 -2.54 -19.17 3.85
CA ASP A 453 -3.78 -18.55 3.37
C ASP A 453 -4.80 -18.48 4.52
N GLN A 454 -5.08 -17.25 4.98
CA GLN A 454 -6.00 -16.96 6.07
C GLN A 454 -7.48 -17.18 5.69
N THR A 455 -7.78 -17.43 4.42
CA THR A 455 -9.16 -17.67 3.97
C THR A 455 -9.63 -19.09 4.28
N TYR A 456 -8.74 -20.11 4.24
CA TYR A 456 -9.14 -21.50 4.46
C TYR A 456 -9.74 -21.77 5.85
N PRO A 457 -9.21 -21.22 6.95
CA PRO A 457 -9.83 -21.36 8.27
C PRO A 457 -11.26 -20.82 8.37
N ILE A 458 -11.71 -20.02 7.40
CA ILE A 458 -13.08 -19.46 7.34
C ILE A 458 -13.91 -20.20 6.29
N LEU A 459 -13.37 -20.41 5.10
CA LEU A 459 -14.08 -21.03 3.98
C LEU A 459 -14.44 -22.49 4.25
N ILE A 460 -13.59 -23.25 4.96
CA ILE A 460 -13.85 -24.65 5.26
C ILE A 460 -15.02 -24.78 6.26
N PRO A 461 -14.99 -24.16 7.46
CA PRO A 461 -16.13 -24.18 8.37
C PRO A 461 -17.40 -23.60 7.74
N PHE A 462 -17.25 -22.56 6.90
CA PHE A 462 -18.36 -22.02 6.13
C PHE A 462 -18.97 -23.06 5.20
N SER A 463 -18.17 -23.77 4.41
CA SER A 463 -18.65 -24.82 3.50
C SER A 463 -19.38 -25.94 4.24
N GLU A 464 -18.90 -26.32 5.43
CA GLU A 464 -19.51 -27.36 6.27
C GLU A 464 -20.84 -26.91 6.85
N GLN A 465 -20.90 -25.72 7.46
CA GLN A 465 -22.16 -25.19 7.99
C GLN A 465 -23.15 -24.87 6.86
N PHE A 466 -22.67 -24.42 5.70
CA PHE A 466 -23.49 -24.21 4.52
C PHE A 466 -24.12 -25.52 4.06
N LYS A 467 -23.32 -26.58 3.91
CA LYS A 467 -23.81 -27.91 3.54
C LYS A 467 -24.73 -28.50 4.61
N ALA A 468 -24.46 -28.29 5.89
CA ALA A 468 -25.33 -28.76 6.97
C ALA A 468 -26.70 -28.06 6.94
N LYS A 469 -26.73 -26.75 6.65
CA LYS A 469 -27.96 -25.95 6.61
C LYS A 469 -28.77 -26.15 5.33
N TYR A 470 -28.09 -26.22 4.18
CA TYR A 470 -28.74 -26.18 2.85
C TYR A 470 -28.64 -27.50 2.07
N GLY A 471 -27.84 -28.47 2.54
CA GLY A 471 -27.59 -29.72 1.84
C GLY A 471 -26.95 -29.49 0.47
N ASN A 472 -27.49 -30.17 -0.54
CA ASN A 472 -27.08 -30.01 -1.95
C ASN A 472 -27.96 -29.01 -2.71
N LYS A 473 -28.80 -28.22 -2.02
CA LYS A 473 -29.68 -27.25 -2.68
C LYS A 473 -28.84 -26.11 -3.27
N LYS A 474 -29.25 -25.62 -4.44
CA LYS A 474 -28.73 -24.37 -5.00
C LYS A 474 -29.40 -23.22 -4.26
N VAL A 475 -28.60 -22.42 -3.57
CA VAL A 475 -29.04 -21.21 -2.85
C VAL A 475 -28.36 -20.02 -3.51
N SER A 476 -29.08 -18.91 -3.62
CA SER A 476 -28.50 -17.67 -4.14
C SER A 476 -27.40 -17.17 -3.20
N CYS A 477 -26.28 -16.70 -3.74
CA CYS A 477 -25.30 -15.94 -2.95
C CYS A 477 -25.90 -14.64 -2.39
N LEU A 478 -26.96 -14.14 -3.03
CA LEU A 478 -27.75 -12.99 -2.58
C LEU A 478 -28.69 -13.31 -1.39
N ASP A 479 -28.67 -14.52 -0.84
CA ASP A 479 -29.44 -14.79 0.38
C ASP A 479 -28.65 -14.29 1.60
N LEU A 480 -29.22 -13.33 2.33
CA LEU A 480 -28.59 -12.78 3.53
C LEU A 480 -28.33 -13.83 4.61
N ASP A 481 -29.05 -14.95 4.64
CA ASP A 481 -28.73 -16.03 5.57
C ASP A 481 -27.36 -16.66 5.26
N VAL A 482 -26.97 -16.68 3.99
CA VAL A 482 -25.66 -17.15 3.54
C VAL A 482 -24.59 -16.13 3.95
N TYR A 483 -24.85 -14.84 3.74
CA TYR A 483 -23.97 -13.76 4.19
C TYR A 483 -23.79 -13.75 5.72
N HIS A 484 -24.88 -13.90 6.48
CA HIS A 484 -24.83 -13.96 7.95
C HIS A 484 -24.10 -15.21 8.44
N LEU A 485 -24.28 -16.35 7.77
CA LEU A 485 -23.51 -17.55 8.06
C LEU A 485 -22.01 -17.30 7.86
N TYR A 486 -21.62 -16.73 6.72
CA TYR A 486 -20.23 -16.38 6.45
C TYR A 486 -19.67 -15.38 7.46
N SER A 487 -20.42 -14.31 7.75
CA SER A 487 -20.03 -13.25 8.70
C SER A 487 -19.89 -13.77 10.13
N LYS A 488 -20.79 -14.65 10.57
CA LYS A 488 -20.72 -15.30 11.89
C LYS A 488 -19.43 -16.10 12.03
N ILE A 489 -19.09 -16.88 11.01
CA ILE A 489 -17.87 -17.69 10.98
C ILE A 489 -16.64 -16.78 10.91
N GLY A 490 -16.63 -15.78 10.04
CA GLY A 490 -15.57 -14.77 9.96
C GLY A 490 -15.33 -14.07 11.30
N PHE A 491 -16.38 -13.76 12.06
CA PHE A 491 -16.27 -13.17 13.40
C PHE A 491 -15.71 -14.17 14.42
N GLN A 492 -16.18 -15.42 14.41
CA GLN A 492 -15.65 -16.49 15.28
C GLN A 492 -14.14 -16.69 15.08
N TYR A 493 -13.68 -16.59 13.84
CA TYR A 493 -12.29 -16.77 13.45
C TYR A 493 -11.53 -15.44 13.25
N ARG A 494 -12.03 -14.32 13.79
CA ARG A 494 -11.41 -13.00 13.58
C ARG A 494 -9.93 -12.95 14.00
N GLY A 495 -9.57 -13.73 15.03
CA GLY A 495 -8.20 -13.83 15.51
C GLY A 495 -7.21 -14.35 14.46
N VAL A 496 -7.67 -15.13 13.47
CA VAL A 496 -6.85 -15.61 12.35
C VAL A 496 -6.39 -14.46 11.45
N TRP A 497 -7.20 -13.40 11.33
CA TRP A 497 -6.86 -12.20 10.56
C TRP A 497 -5.87 -11.31 11.32
N GLU A 498 -5.95 -11.30 12.65
CA GLU A 498 -5.06 -10.51 13.52
C GLU A 498 -3.70 -11.19 13.71
N ASP A 499 -3.69 -12.51 13.86
CA ASP A 499 -2.47 -13.32 14.04
C ASP A 499 -2.52 -14.60 13.18
N SER A 500 -1.58 -14.71 12.24
CA SER A 500 -1.43 -15.91 11.40
C SER A 500 -1.08 -17.19 12.19
N LEU A 501 -0.62 -17.05 13.43
CA LEU A 501 -0.25 -18.09 14.38
C LEU A 501 -1.21 -18.15 15.58
N PHE A 502 -2.39 -17.55 15.45
CA PHE A 502 -3.43 -17.56 16.47
C PHE A 502 -3.59 -18.96 17.08
N ASP A 503 -3.57 -19.04 18.42
CA ASP A 503 -3.70 -20.31 19.14
C ASP A 503 -5.17 -20.74 19.13
N ILE A 504 -5.43 -21.90 18.54
CA ILE A 504 -6.79 -22.31 18.20
C ILE A 504 -7.29 -23.26 19.28
N LYS A 505 -8.43 -22.91 19.87
CA LYS A 505 -9.22 -23.82 20.73
C LYS A 505 -9.76 -25.02 19.93
N ASP A 506 -10.22 -26.06 20.62
CA ASP A 506 -10.67 -27.36 20.07
C ASP A 506 -11.70 -27.36 18.92
N MET A 507 -12.27 -26.20 18.56
CA MET A 507 -13.40 -26.02 17.64
C MET A 507 -13.07 -26.13 16.14
N MET A 508 -11.81 -26.30 15.74
CA MET A 508 -11.43 -26.46 14.33
C MET A 508 -11.38 -27.93 13.88
N ARG A 509 -11.72 -28.16 12.60
CA ARG A 509 -11.49 -29.43 11.90
C ARG A 509 -9.99 -29.79 11.90
N ASP A 510 -9.72 -31.09 11.93
CA ASP A 510 -8.35 -31.63 12.05
C ASP A 510 -7.41 -31.17 10.94
N ASP A 511 -7.89 -31.05 9.71
CA ASP A 511 -7.09 -30.54 8.58
C ASP A 511 -6.61 -29.10 8.82
N ILE A 512 -7.44 -28.24 9.44
CA ILE A 512 -7.06 -26.87 9.77
C ILE A 512 -6.11 -26.86 10.97
N LYS A 513 -6.35 -27.71 11.98
CA LYS A 513 -5.41 -27.90 13.10
C LYS A 513 -4.03 -28.29 12.57
N LYS A 514 -3.97 -29.26 11.65
CA LYS A 514 -2.75 -29.70 10.98
C LYS A 514 -2.04 -28.55 10.24
N VAL A 515 -2.78 -27.69 9.54
CA VAL A 515 -2.20 -26.48 8.90
C VAL A 515 -1.50 -25.58 9.92
N PHE A 516 -2.11 -25.33 11.08
CA PHE A 516 -1.49 -24.49 12.12
C PHE A 516 -0.31 -25.19 12.81
N GLU A 517 -0.35 -26.50 12.99
CA GLU A 517 0.81 -27.28 13.44
C GLU A 517 1.99 -27.13 12.46
N LEU A 518 1.73 -27.19 11.15
CA LEU A 518 2.76 -26.98 10.12
C LEU A 518 3.34 -25.56 10.17
N LYS A 519 2.51 -24.53 10.39
CA LYS A 519 3.00 -23.15 10.60
C LYS A 519 3.89 -23.06 11.85
N LYS A 520 3.50 -23.69 12.94
CA LYS A 520 4.26 -23.71 14.20
C LYS A 520 5.60 -24.44 14.00
N LYS A 521 5.58 -25.60 13.35
CA LYS A 521 6.79 -26.36 12.96
C LYS A 521 7.75 -25.51 12.13
N PHE A 522 7.25 -24.77 11.15
CA PHE A 522 8.06 -23.84 10.37
C PHE A 522 8.67 -22.74 11.23
N LYS A 523 7.87 -22.07 12.07
CA LYS A 523 8.34 -21.02 12.98
C LYS A 523 9.44 -21.51 13.90
N GLU A 524 9.26 -22.66 14.53
CA GLU A 524 10.25 -23.26 15.43
C GLU A 524 11.56 -23.58 14.71
N HIS A 525 11.47 -24.08 13.47
CA HIS A 525 12.66 -24.30 12.64
C HIS A 525 13.40 -22.99 12.33
N ILE A 526 12.68 -21.94 11.92
CA ILE A 526 13.29 -20.61 11.67
C ILE A 526 13.92 -20.02 12.94
N LEU A 527 13.29 -20.19 14.11
CA LEU A 527 13.85 -19.72 15.38
C LEU A 527 15.17 -20.43 15.72
N LYS A 528 15.26 -21.75 15.52
CA LYS A 528 16.52 -22.50 15.69
C LYS A 528 17.61 -22.00 14.73
N LEU A 529 17.23 -21.74 13.47
CA LEU A 529 18.17 -21.19 12.49
C LEU A 529 18.66 -19.79 12.87
N LYS A 530 17.81 -18.95 13.48
CA LYS A 530 18.20 -17.61 13.94
C LYS A 530 19.32 -17.65 14.98
N ASP A 531 19.34 -18.67 15.84
CA ASP A 531 20.37 -18.83 16.88
C ASP A 531 21.76 -19.13 16.28
N SER A 532 21.82 -19.64 15.05
CA SER A 532 23.08 -19.89 14.33
C SER A 532 23.85 -18.61 13.96
N LYS A 533 23.20 -17.43 13.97
CA LYS A 533 23.75 -16.13 13.55
C LYS A 533 24.35 -16.11 12.13
N LEU A 534 23.98 -17.07 11.28
CA LEU A 534 24.38 -17.07 9.87
C LEU A 534 23.63 -15.98 9.09
N PRO A 535 24.30 -15.30 8.13
CA PRO A 535 23.67 -14.24 7.34
C PRO A 535 22.66 -14.77 6.30
N GLU A 536 22.78 -16.05 5.93
CA GLU A 536 21.90 -16.75 4.97
C GLU A 536 21.66 -18.17 5.47
N VAL A 537 20.43 -18.68 5.28
CA VAL A 537 20.03 -20.03 5.68
C VAL A 537 19.21 -20.68 4.57
N GLN A 538 19.46 -21.97 4.33
CA GLN A 538 18.71 -22.77 3.38
C GLN A 538 17.49 -23.37 4.09
N ILE A 539 16.31 -23.25 3.47
CA ILE A 539 15.04 -23.73 4.04
C ILE A 539 14.32 -24.75 3.16
N THR A 540 14.96 -25.22 2.09
CA THR A 540 14.36 -26.12 1.09
C THR A 540 13.81 -27.39 1.72
N ASP A 541 14.58 -28.03 2.60
CA ASP A 541 14.19 -29.31 3.22
C ASP A 541 12.95 -29.16 4.11
N ILE A 542 12.91 -28.12 4.95
CA ILE A 542 11.73 -27.88 5.80
C ILE A 542 10.50 -27.50 4.98
N VAL A 543 10.68 -26.74 3.88
CA VAL A 543 9.60 -26.38 2.97
C VAL A 543 9.03 -27.62 2.29
N ASN A 544 9.88 -28.49 1.72
CA ASN A 544 9.45 -29.72 1.07
C ASN A 544 8.75 -30.68 2.04
N ASN A 545 9.28 -30.83 3.26
CA ASN A 545 8.65 -31.63 4.30
C ASN A 545 7.26 -31.10 4.66
N ILE A 546 7.09 -29.78 4.77
CA ILE A 546 5.80 -29.17 5.04
C ILE A 546 4.83 -29.40 3.88
N ILE A 547 5.27 -29.20 2.63
CA ILE A 547 4.44 -29.41 1.42
C ILE A 547 3.88 -30.83 1.41
N ASN A 548 4.71 -31.83 1.70
CA ASN A 548 4.30 -33.24 1.71
C ASN A 548 3.32 -33.60 2.84
N GLU A 549 3.21 -32.75 3.87
CA GLU A 549 2.29 -32.95 5.00
C GLU A 549 1.01 -32.09 4.89
N ILE A 550 0.84 -31.29 3.83
CA ILE A 550 -0.36 -30.49 3.61
C ILE A 550 -1.56 -31.43 3.41
N PRO A 551 -2.68 -31.25 4.15
CA PRO A 551 -3.86 -32.07 3.95
C PRO A 551 -4.45 -31.97 2.53
N ASP A 552 -4.88 -33.10 1.98
CA ASP A 552 -5.57 -33.21 0.68
C ASP A 552 -6.70 -32.20 0.48
N SER A 553 -7.45 -31.91 1.56
CA SER A 553 -8.56 -30.96 1.51
C SER A 553 -8.09 -29.55 1.18
N ILE A 554 -6.95 -29.11 1.71
CA ILE A 554 -6.32 -27.82 1.41
C ILE A 554 -5.72 -27.84 0.01
N GLU A 555 -5.11 -28.95 -0.38
CA GLU A 555 -4.50 -29.07 -1.69
C GLU A 555 -5.53 -28.98 -2.83
N LYS A 556 -6.68 -29.67 -2.67
CA LYS A 556 -7.75 -29.78 -3.66
C LYS A 556 -8.63 -28.53 -3.80
N ILE A 557 -8.73 -27.66 -2.78
CA ILE A 557 -9.48 -26.38 -2.88
C ILE A 557 -8.90 -25.46 -3.98
N SER A 558 -7.65 -25.70 -4.40
CA SER A 558 -6.83 -24.75 -5.15
C SER A 558 -6.75 -24.94 -6.66
N ASP A 559 -7.70 -25.62 -7.32
CA ASP A 559 -7.68 -25.88 -8.80
C ASP A 559 -7.48 -24.64 -9.70
N ILE A 560 -7.47 -23.44 -9.13
CA ILE A 560 -7.06 -22.19 -9.77
C ILE A 560 -5.83 -21.59 -9.06
N THR A 561 -4.63 -22.15 -9.29
CA THR A 561 -3.34 -21.73 -8.68
C THR A 561 -2.61 -20.61 -9.46
N SER A 562 -3.31 -19.56 -9.92
CA SER A 562 -2.59 -18.40 -10.46
C SER A 562 -2.03 -17.57 -9.31
N SER A 563 -0.78 -17.13 -9.44
CA SER A 563 -0.18 -16.18 -8.51
C SER A 563 0.43 -15.00 -9.25
N THR A 564 0.41 -13.84 -8.61
CA THR A 564 1.18 -12.68 -9.03
C THR A 564 2.40 -12.57 -8.14
N ILE A 565 3.59 -12.62 -8.74
CA ILE A 565 4.87 -12.53 -8.05
C ILE A 565 5.56 -11.20 -8.37
N PHE A 566 6.16 -10.59 -7.35
CA PHE A 566 7.01 -9.42 -7.51
C PHE A 566 8.44 -9.85 -7.24
N ILE A 567 9.28 -9.72 -8.26
CA ILE A 567 10.66 -10.21 -8.24
C ILE A 567 11.61 -9.07 -8.52
N LYS A 568 12.81 -9.16 -7.96
CA LYS A 568 13.91 -8.25 -8.26
C LYS A 568 15.17 -9.06 -8.52
N LYS A 569 15.70 -8.98 -9.74
CA LYS A 569 16.99 -9.59 -10.07
C LYS A 569 18.12 -8.74 -9.50
N ILE A 570 19.01 -9.34 -8.71
CA ILE A 570 20.23 -8.73 -8.18
C ILE A 570 21.39 -9.63 -8.59
N LYS A 571 22.15 -9.21 -9.62
CA LYS A 571 23.17 -10.06 -10.26
C LYS A 571 22.55 -11.40 -10.69
N LYS A 572 22.99 -12.51 -10.09
CA LYS A 572 22.49 -13.89 -10.33
C LYS A 572 21.42 -14.34 -9.33
N ILE A 573 20.99 -13.48 -8.41
CA ILE A 573 20.02 -13.83 -7.36
C ILE A 573 18.65 -13.24 -7.74
N MET A 574 17.60 -14.05 -7.67
CA MET A 574 16.21 -13.62 -7.78
C MET A 574 15.64 -13.38 -6.38
N LEU A 575 15.39 -12.12 -6.03
CA LEU A 575 14.78 -11.78 -4.75
C LEU A 575 13.25 -11.73 -4.91
N LEU A 576 12.54 -12.64 -4.22
CA LEU A 576 11.09 -12.60 -4.10
C LEU A 576 10.69 -11.48 -3.12
N ILE A 577 10.06 -10.43 -3.64
CA ILE A 577 9.62 -9.27 -2.85
C ILE A 577 8.23 -9.48 -2.26
N LYS A 578 7.32 -10.01 -3.08
CA LYS A 578 5.92 -10.22 -2.69
C LYS A 578 5.32 -11.35 -3.51
N PHE A 579 4.51 -12.17 -2.85
CA PHE A 579 3.77 -13.26 -3.45
C PHE A 579 2.28 -13.07 -3.15
N ILE A 580 1.41 -13.15 -4.17
CA ILE A 580 -0.02 -12.97 -4.01
C ILE A 580 -0.75 -14.08 -4.77
N MET A 581 -1.60 -14.83 -4.06
CA MET A 581 -2.50 -15.81 -4.67
C MET A 581 -3.70 -15.10 -5.29
N ALA A 582 -3.52 -14.58 -6.51
CA ALA A 582 -4.57 -13.93 -7.28
C ALA A 582 -4.29 -13.99 -8.79
N ILE A 583 -5.36 -14.11 -9.57
CA ILE A 583 -5.31 -14.04 -11.05
C ILE A 583 -5.26 -12.58 -11.49
N LYS A 584 -4.16 -12.17 -12.13
CA LYS A 584 -4.08 -11.00 -13.04
C LYS A 584 -4.58 -9.66 -12.48
N TYR A 585 -4.75 -9.52 -11.16
CA TYR A 585 -5.29 -8.33 -10.52
C TYR A 585 -4.54 -7.06 -10.95
N PHE A 586 -3.20 -7.14 -10.95
CA PHE A 586 -2.33 -6.02 -11.34
C PHE A 586 -2.24 -5.78 -12.84
N PHE A 587 -2.66 -6.70 -13.71
CA PHE A 587 -2.66 -6.45 -15.17
C PHE A 587 -3.89 -5.68 -15.62
N GLN A 588 -4.96 -5.66 -14.82
CA GLN A 588 -6.20 -4.97 -15.18
C GLN A 588 -6.02 -3.45 -15.15
N ASP A 589 -5.35 -2.91 -14.13
CA ASP A 589 -5.09 -1.48 -13.98
C ASP A 589 -4.32 -0.91 -15.20
N PHE A 590 -3.36 -1.67 -15.72
CA PHE A 590 -2.55 -1.24 -16.88
C PHE A 590 -3.09 -1.71 -18.23
N ARG A 591 -4.23 -2.39 -18.24
CA ARG A 591 -4.78 -2.99 -19.46
C ARG A 591 -5.06 -1.94 -20.52
N ASN A 592 -5.68 -0.83 -20.11
CA ASN A 592 -6.09 0.23 -21.02
C ASN A 592 -4.88 0.89 -21.72
N TYR A 593 -3.75 0.99 -21.02
CA TYR A 593 -2.53 1.56 -21.59
C TYR A 593 -1.89 0.65 -22.64
N PHE A 594 -1.98 -0.67 -22.46
CA PHE A 594 -1.27 -1.64 -23.31
C PHE A 594 -2.17 -2.43 -24.28
N GLN A 595 -3.42 -2.01 -24.49
CA GLN A 595 -4.37 -2.73 -25.37
C GLN A 595 -3.80 -2.96 -26.78
N LYS A 596 -3.05 -2.00 -27.32
CA LYS A 596 -2.40 -2.11 -28.65
C LYS A 596 -1.32 -3.21 -28.70
N PHE A 597 -0.70 -3.53 -27.57
CA PHE A 597 0.44 -4.47 -27.49
C PHE A 597 0.03 -5.90 -27.08
N MET A 598 -1.20 -6.10 -26.62
CA MET A 598 -1.71 -7.41 -26.21
C MET A 598 -2.52 -8.09 -27.34
N LYS A 599 -2.28 -9.39 -27.57
CA LYS A 599 -3.07 -10.16 -28.55
C LYS A 599 -4.56 -10.14 -28.18
N LYS A 600 -5.45 -9.88 -29.16
CA LYS A 600 -6.93 -9.81 -28.97
C LYS A 600 -7.52 -11.00 -28.19
N LYS A 601 -7.03 -12.23 -28.41
CA LYS A 601 -7.47 -13.44 -27.69
C LYS A 601 -7.16 -13.40 -26.19
N ILE A 602 -6.02 -12.81 -25.81
CA ILE A 602 -5.59 -12.67 -24.41
C ILE A 602 -6.41 -11.57 -23.72
N LEU A 603 -6.65 -10.45 -24.41
CA LEU A 603 -7.57 -9.40 -23.95
C LEU A 603 -9.00 -9.93 -23.70
N LYS A 604 -9.51 -10.82 -24.56
CA LYS A 604 -10.81 -11.47 -24.39
C LYS A 604 -10.85 -12.39 -23.16
N ASN A 605 -9.80 -13.19 -22.94
CA ASN A 605 -9.67 -14.05 -21.76
C ASN A 605 -9.54 -13.25 -20.45
N ILE A 606 -8.88 -12.08 -20.48
CA ILE A 606 -8.84 -11.19 -19.31
C ILE A 606 -10.26 -10.62 -19.03
N LYS A 607 -11.04 -10.21 -20.05
CA LYS A 607 -12.43 -9.76 -19.85
C LYS A 607 -13.32 -10.85 -19.25
N SER A 608 -13.28 -12.07 -19.82
CA SER A 608 -14.20 -13.15 -19.42
C SER A 608 -13.92 -13.71 -18.01
N THR A 609 -12.65 -13.76 -17.58
CA THR A 609 -12.27 -14.30 -16.26
C THR A 609 -12.68 -13.35 -15.11
N PHE A 610 -12.75 -12.04 -15.38
CA PHE A 610 -13.13 -11.06 -14.36
C PHE A 610 -14.65 -10.93 -14.22
N LEU A 611 -15.38 -10.81 -15.34
CA LEU A 611 -16.85 -10.73 -15.35
C LEU A 611 -17.53 -11.94 -14.70
N THR A 612 -16.89 -13.11 -14.72
CA THR A 612 -17.40 -14.33 -14.08
C THR A 612 -17.07 -14.44 -12.58
N LYS A 613 -16.08 -13.69 -12.06
CA LYS A 613 -15.65 -13.77 -10.65
C LYS A 613 -16.05 -12.56 -9.81
N THR A 614 -16.22 -11.37 -10.38
CA THR A 614 -16.71 -10.21 -9.62
C THR A 614 -18.21 -10.27 -9.32
N ASN A 615 -18.98 -11.05 -10.08
CA ASN A 615 -20.35 -11.40 -9.71
C ASN A 615 -20.41 -12.39 -8.52
N VAL A 616 -19.28 -12.95 -8.08
CA VAL A 616 -19.21 -13.91 -6.96
C VAL A 616 -18.51 -13.30 -5.74
N SER A 617 -17.64 -12.29 -5.90
CA SER A 617 -16.94 -11.64 -4.79
C SER A 617 -17.62 -10.38 -4.23
N LYS A 618 -18.85 -10.09 -4.66
CA LYS A 618 -19.63 -8.93 -4.20
C LYS A 618 -20.97 -9.29 -3.55
N TYR A 619 -21.17 -10.57 -3.24
CA TYR A 619 -22.36 -11.05 -2.57
C TYR A 619 -22.00 -12.03 -1.47
#